data_AF-A0A7S3C6N0-F1
#
_entry.id   AF-A0A7S3C6N0-F1
#
_cell.length_a   1.000
_cell.length_b   1.000
_cell.length_c   1.000
_cell.angle_alpha   90.00
_cell.angle_beta   90.00
_cell.angle_gamma   90.00
#
_symmetry.space_group_name_H-M   'P 1'
#
loop_
_entity.id
_entity.type
_entity.pdbx_description
1 polymer ?
#
loop_
_entity_poly.entity_id
_entity_poly.type
_entity_poly.pdbx_seq_one_letter_code
_entity_poly.pdbx_strand_id
1 'polypeptide(L)'
;MVYELWQDDIKEKSLPCSQPFRLEDILTSEVETTQWASEGLPGDELSIQNGILTTRSSRFPLCIDPQMQAITWIKKKEGKELEGKVKTFKDSDFLKKLELAITYGGPFLFENLDEYIDPVIDPVLNKQLVPNESGKLCITLGENEIEWDESFRLYMTSKVSNPSYGPEVGGRTSIINYSVTQQGLQAQLLNVTVRHERLDLEERREELIKDMSQNKALLKKLEDTLMHELSNATGNILDNEELINTLEETKLKATEIAEKLEKAQETAEEIDVVRSRYTPAAKRGAVLFFVMDSLSAFLNMYEYSLAAFLTVFDGSLAKSKKDSNLDVRLRNIIEALTFNVYNYTCLGLFEKHKLMFSFQMTIKLLEADGKLNRKQLDFFLKGNLSLEKSDRQKPYDWIPDQGWEDLVQLAEQHKDMKPSTDIKAKDVEEVHPLATILDSVEKNEKAWKEYYNFEAPEDEKLPEDLTYRLNIFEQLLLLRCFRVDRVTVGVTKYVIEKMSEKYVLPPVLNYSRIYDQKKTNNLNSQKLAVEFKKK
;
A
#
# COMPACT_ATOMS: atom_id res chain seq x y z
N MET A 1 -1.80 17.66 7.47
CA MET A 1 -0.98 18.86 7.79
C MET A 1 -1.09 19.95 6.72
N VAL A 2 -0.74 19.71 5.46
CA VAL A 2 -0.84 20.76 4.41
C VAL A 2 -2.29 21.17 4.15
N TYR A 3 -3.17 20.20 3.87
CA TYR A 3 -4.56 20.49 3.48
C TYR A 3 -5.50 20.79 4.67
N GLU A 4 -5.26 20.18 5.83
CA GLU A 4 -6.16 20.31 7.00
C GLU A 4 -5.70 21.34 8.05
N LEU A 5 -4.42 21.73 8.07
CA LEU A 5 -3.90 22.68 9.06
C LEU A 5 -3.40 23.95 8.39
N TRP A 6 -2.46 23.83 7.45
CA TRP A 6 -1.86 24.99 6.80
C TRP A 6 -2.84 25.73 5.88
N GLN A 7 -3.59 24.99 5.04
CA GLN A 7 -4.59 25.60 4.16
C GLN A 7 -5.73 26.24 4.96
N ASP A 8 -6.14 25.63 6.07
CA ASP A 8 -7.20 26.19 6.91
C ASP A 8 -6.71 27.41 7.71
N ASP A 9 -5.47 27.42 8.22
CA ASP A 9 -4.85 28.60 8.83
C ASP A 9 -4.73 29.78 7.85
N ILE A 10 -4.40 29.51 6.57
CA ILE A 10 -4.40 30.52 5.50
C ILE A 10 -5.78 31.11 5.27
N LYS A 11 -6.82 30.26 5.24
CA LYS A 11 -8.21 30.70 5.08
C LYS A 11 -8.65 31.52 6.29
N GLU A 12 -8.35 31.08 7.50
CA GLU A 12 -8.65 31.81 8.75
C GLU A 12 -7.99 33.18 8.77
N LYS A 13 -6.73 33.27 8.35
CA LYS A 13 -5.98 34.53 8.24
C LYS A 13 -6.36 35.38 7.04
N SER A 14 -7.34 34.95 6.23
CA SER A 14 -7.79 35.66 5.02
C SER A 14 -6.65 35.98 4.04
N LEU A 15 -5.66 35.09 3.96
CA LEU A 15 -4.57 35.23 3.02
C LEU A 15 -5.01 34.73 1.63
N PRO A 16 -4.66 35.44 0.53
CA PRO A 16 -5.03 35.00 -0.81
C PRO A 16 -4.43 33.63 -1.14
N CYS A 17 -5.30 32.68 -1.52
CA CYS A 17 -4.91 31.33 -1.93
C CYS A 17 -5.86 30.80 -3.00
N SER A 18 -5.33 30.31 -4.11
CA SER A 18 -6.10 29.71 -5.19
C SER A 18 -6.84 28.47 -4.71
N GLN A 19 -8.11 28.32 -5.08
CA GLN A 19 -8.94 27.14 -4.77
C GLN A 19 -9.43 26.47 -6.06
N PRO A 20 -9.42 25.13 -6.15
CA PRO A 20 -8.90 24.18 -5.17
C PRO A 20 -7.36 24.24 -5.07
N PHE A 21 -6.83 24.27 -3.84
CA PHE A 21 -5.37 24.22 -3.62
C PHE A 21 -4.90 22.77 -3.66
N ARG A 22 -3.97 22.47 -4.57
CA ARG A 22 -3.23 21.20 -4.59
C ARG A 22 -1.74 21.50 -4.72
N LEU A 23 -0.94 20.86 -3.88
CA LEU A 23 0.51 21.08 -3.87
C LEU A 23 1.14 20.56 -5.17
N GLU A 24 0.59 19.46 -5.70
CA GLU A 24 1.10 18.79 -6.90
C GLU A 24 1.04 19.73 -8.12
N ASP A 25 -0.04 20.49 -8.27
CA ASP A 25 -0.26 21.40 -9.42
C ASP A 25 0.75 22.57 -9.46
N ILE A 26 1.39 22.89 -8.33
CA ILE A 26 2.36 23.98 -8.21
C ILE A 26 3.79 23.47 -8.39
N LEU A 27 4.12 22.35 -7.75
CA LEU A 27 5.49 21.83 -7.70
C LEU A 27 5.81 20.82 -8.81
N THR A 28 4.80 20.39 -9.54
CA THR A 28 4.95 19.49 -10.69
C THR A 28 4.21 20.03 -11.90
N SER A 29 4.40 19.35 -13.02
CA SER A 29 3.57 19.53 -14.21
C SER A 29 3.06 18.18 -14.65
N GLU A 30 1.96 18.16 -15.41
CA GLU A 30 1.42 16.91 -15.96
C GLU A 30 2.44 16.15 -16.81
N VAL A 31 3.36 16.86 -17.47
CA VAL A 31 4.48 16.25 -18.22
C VAL A 31 5.39 15.47 -17.28
N GLU A 32 5.76 16.07 -16.14
CA GLU A 32 6.67 15.49 -15.16
C GLU A 32 6.03 14.28 -14.46
N THR A 33 4.75 14.35 -14.07
CA THR A 33 4.05 13.22 -13.44
C THR A 33 3.82 12.07 -14.42
N THR A 34 3.52 12.36 -15.70
CA THR A 34 3.40 11.33 -16.74
C THR A 34 4.76 10.67 -17.01
N GLN A 35 5.84 11.46 -17.00
CA GLN A 35 7.19 10.94 -17.14
C GLN A 35 7.55 10.00 -15.97
N TRP A 36 7.28 10.38 -14.72
CA TRP A 36 7.51 9.50 -13.56
C TRP A 36 6.67 8.22 -13.63
N ALA A 37 5.43 8.30 -14.11
CA ALA A 37 4.59 7.14 -14.34
C ALA A 37 5.22 6.17 -15.36
N SER A 38 5.78 6.71 -16.45
CA SER A 38 6.51 5.91 -17.43
C SER A 38 7.79 5.26 -16.85
N GLU A 39 8.39 5.89 -15.83
CA GLU A 39 9.56 5.41 -15.09
C GLU A 39 9.19 4.44 -13.94
N GLY A 40 7.91 4.13 -13.75
CA GLY A 40 7.45 3.13 -12.79
C GLY A 40 7.07 3.66 -11.41
N LEU A 41 7.04 4.98 -11.21
CA LEU A 41 6.40 5.58 -10.04
C LEU A 41 4.86 5.47 -10.21
N PRO A 42 4.09 5.06 -9.20
CA PRO A 42 2.64 5.05 -9.31
C PRO A 42 2.08 6.47 -9.40
N GLY A 43 0.92 6.58 -10.05
CA GLY A 43 0.18 7.83 -10.13
C GLY A 43 -0.74 8.11 -8.94
N ASP A 44 -0.56 7.46 -7.79
CA ASP A 44 -1.30 7.82 -6.58
C ASP A 44 -0.73 9.08 -5.94
N GLU A 45 -1.57 9.81 -5.20
CA GLU A 45 -1.22 11.12 -4.62
C GLU A 45 0.04 11.06 -3.73
N LEU A 46 0.15 10.02 -2.88
CA LEU A 46 1.31 9.85 -2.01
C LEU A 46 2.58 9.60 -2.83
N SER A 47 2.52 8.74 -3.86
CA SER A 47 3.65 8.47 -4.75
C SER A 47 4.10 9.72 -5.49
N ILE A 48 3.17 10.56 -5.96
CA ILE A 48 3.50 11.84 -6.62
C ILE A 48 4.16 12.80 -5.63
N GLN A 49 3.63 12.93 -4.41
CA GLN A 49 4.24 13.76 -3.35
C GLN A 49 5.64 13.26 -2.97
N ASN A 50 5.84 11.94 -2.88
CA ASN A 50 7.15 11.34 -2.68
C ASN A 50 8.11 11.66 -3.83
N GLY A 51 7.62 11.65 -5.07
CA GLY A 51 8.35 12.08 -6.26
C GLY A 51 8.81 13.54 -6.18
N ILE A 52 7.93 14.44 -5.72
CA ILE A 52 8.25 15.86 -5.48
C ILE A 52 9.35 15.98 -4.43
N LEU A 53 9.20 15.32 -3.28
CA LEU A 53 10.19 15.40 -2.19
C LEU A 53 11.55 14.84 -2.63
N THR A 54 11.55 13.78 -3.42
CA THR A 54 12.80 13.17 -3.91
C THR A 54 13.54 14.04 -4.91
N THR A 55 12.84 14.88 -5.66
CA THR A 55 13.40 15.63 -6.79
C THR A 55 13.62 17.11 -6.50
N ARG A 56 12.75 17.71 -5.69
CA ARG A 56 12.71 19.15 -5.42
C ARG A 56 13.19 19.53 -4.02
N SER A 57 13.35 18.57 -3.11
CA SER A 57 13.80 18.90 -1.76
C SER A 57 15.21 19.50 -1.75
N SER A 58 15.41 20.50 -0.89
CA SER A 58 16.71 21.13 -0.68
C SER A 58 17.71 20.20 0.00
N ARG A 59 17.24 19.26 0.84
CA ARG A 59 18.05 18.24 1.50
C ARG A 59 17.94 16.92 0.74
N PHE A 60 19.03 16.17 0.69
CA PHE A 60 19.05 14.90 -0.03
C PHE A 60 18.05 13.88 0.55
N PRO A 61 17.32 13.16 -0.32
CA PRO A 61 16.28 12.22 0.10
C PRO A 61 16.87 10.93 0.68
N LEU A 62 16.32 10.53 1.83
CA LEU A 62 16.48 9.21 2.45
C LEU A 62 15.13 8.48 2.35
N CYS A 63 15.02 7.60 1.36
CA CYS A 63 13.79 6.88 1.03
C CYS A 63 13.69 5.61 1.86
N ILE A 64 12.67 5.52 2.71
CA ILE A 64 12.31 4.30 3.44
C ILE A 64 11.49 3.42 2.50
N ASP A 65 12.12 2.41 1.93
CA ASP A 65 11.64 1.66 0.76
C ASP A 65 11.75 0.13 0.98
N PRO A 66 10.96 -0.44 1.91
CA PRO A 66 11.01 -1.88 2.20
C PRO A 66 10.63 -2.76 1.01
N GLN A 67 9.74 -2.27 0.12
CA GLN A 67 9.32 -3.01 -1.08
C GLN A 67 10.14 -2.70 -2.34
N MET A 68 11.24 -1.93 -2.22
CA MET A 68 12.17 -1.62 -3.31
C MET A 68 11.55 -0.90 -4.51
N GLN A 69 10.55 -0.07 -4.28
CA GLN A 69 9.86 0.70 -5.29
C GLN A 69 10.63 1.98 -5.67
N ALA A 70 11.04 2.77 -4.67
CA ALA A 70 11.78 4.01 -4.88
C ALA A 70 13.10 3.76 -5.60
N ILE A 71 13.85 2.74 -5.14
CA ILE A 71 15.12 2.37 -5.76
C ILE A 71 14.95 1.97 -7.23
N THR A 72 13.87 1.25 -7.56
CA THR A 72 13.59 0.83 -8.94
C THR A 72 13.27 2.03 -9.81
N TRP A 73 12.46 2.97 -9.31
CA TRP A 73 12.14 4.21 -10.00
C TRP A 73 13.38 5.10 -10.21
N ILE A 74 14.17 5.37 -9.16
CA ILE A 74 15.40 6.18 -9.23
C ILE A 74 16.38 5.59 -10.26
N LYS A 75 16.61 4.27 -10.23
CA LYS A 75 17.49 3.60 -11.20
C LYS A 75 16.99 3.76 -12.64
N LYS A 76 15.67 3.75 -12.87
CA LYS A 76 15.08 3.93 -14.21
C LYS A 76 15.12 5.39 -14.67
N LYS A 77 14.88 6.32 -13.74
CA LYS A 77 14.91 7.77 -13.98
C LYS A 77 16.29 8.27 -14.40
N GLU A 78 17.32 7.98 -13.60
CA GLU A 78 18.70 8.42 -13.88
C GLU A 78 19.38 7.56 -14.97
N GLY A 79 18.85 6.35 -15.20
CA GLY A 79 19.28 5.46 -16.27
C GLY A 79 20.78 5.17 -16.25
N LYS A 80 21.47 5.48 -17.37
CA LYS A 80 22.90 5.23 -17.55
C LYS A 80 23.79 6.10 -16.65
N GLU A 81 23.28 7.24 -16.17
CA GLU A 81 24.10 8.16 -15.37
C GLU A 81 24.45 7.61 -13.98
N LEU A 82 23.63 6.67 -13.47
CA LEU A 82 23.86 5.93 -12.22
C LEU A 82 24.76 4.68 -12.40
N GLU A 83 25.14 4.32 -13.62
CA GLU A 83 25.93 3.10 -13.87
C GLU A 83 27.28 3.16 -13.14
N GLY A 84 27.52 2.20 -12.25
CA GLY A 84 28.73 2.15 -11.41
C GLY A 84 28.77 3.13 -10.22
N LYS A 85 27.68 3.86 -9.96
CA LYS A 85 27.53 4.85 -8.86
C LYS A 85 26.46 4.45 -7.82
N VAL A 86 26.05 3.19 -7.84
CA VAL A 86 25.19 2.59 -6.82
C VAL A 86 26.08 1.84 -5.84
N LYS A 87 26.11 2.27 -4.57
CA LYS A 87 27.07 1.79 -3.56
C LYS A 87 26.43 1.62 -2.18
N THR A 88 27.12 0.93 -1.29
CA THR A 88 26.85 0.89 0.16
C THR A 88 28.08 1.44 0.91
N PHE A 89 27.94 1.90 2.16
CA PHE A 89 29.09 2.30 2.99
C PHE A 89 30.13 1.17 3.23
N LYS A 90 29.78 -0.08 2.94
CA LYS A 90 30.66 -1.25 3.02
C LYS A 90 31.61 -1.37 1.81
N ASP A 91 31.35 -0.66 0.72
CA ASP A 91 32.14 -0.76 -0.51
C ASP A 91 33.42 0.07 -0.39
N SER A 92 34.60 -0.55 -0.50
CA SER A 92 35.88 0.13 -0.29
C SER A 92 36.16 1.29 -1.26
N ASP A 93 35.49 1.32 -2.41
CA ASP A 93 35.63 2.37 -3.43
C ASP A 93 34.51 3.43 -3.40
N PHE A 94 33.57 3.38 -2.44
CA PHE A 94 32.43 4.30 -2.44
C PHE A 94 32.86 5.77 -2.38
N LEU A 95 33.85 6.11 -1.54
CA LEU A 95 34.35 7.48 -1.41
C LEU A 95 34.87 8.00 -2.75
N LYS A 96 35.77 7.27 -3.40
CA LYS A 96 36.32 7.66 -4.72
C LYS A 96 35.23 7.84 -5.77
N LYS A 97 34.20 6.99 -5.76
CA LYS A 97 33.08 7.10 -6.71
C LYS A 97 32.18 8.29 -6.39
N LEU A 98 32.00 8.60 -5.11
CA LEU A 98 31.24 9.77 -4.65
C LEU A 98 31.98 11.07 -5.01
N GLU A 99 33.30 11.13 -4.82
CA GLU A 99 34.15 12.25 -5.23
C GLU A 99 33.98 12.54 -6.73
N LEU A 100 34.11 11.51 -7.57
CA LEU A 100 33.91 11.66 -9.02
C LEU A 100 32.49 12.11 -9.38
N ALA A 101 31.47 11.62 -8.67
CA ALA A 101 30.10 12.05 -8.91
C ALA A 101 29.89 13.53 -8.57
N ILE A 102 30.48 14.00 -7.47
CA ILE A 102 30.43 15.42 -7.06
C ILE A 102 31.14 16.30 -8.09
N THR A 103 32.37 15.95 -8.48
CA THR A 103 33.18 16.74 -9.43
C THR A 103 32.54 16.86 -10.81
N TYR A 104 31.86 15.81 -11.28
CA TYR A 104 31.25 15.77 -12.61
C TYR A 104 29.72 15.97 -12.58
N GLY A 105 29.15 16.37 -11.44
CA GLY A 105 27.72 16.67 -11.33
C GLY A 105 26.78 15.47 -11.56
N GLY A 106 27.27 14.25 -11.42
CA GLY A 106 26.49 13.04 -11.68
C GLY A 106 25.63 12.59 -10.50
N PRO A 107 24.56 11.79 -10.74
CA PRO A 107 23.78 11.19 -9.66
C PRO A 107 24.57 10.10 -8.93
N PHE A 108 24.38 9.99 -7.61
CA PHE A 108 24.95 8.93 -6.77
C PHE A 108 23.86 8.33 -5.88
N LEU A 109 23.85 7.01 -5.71
CA LEU A 109 22.83 6.30 -4.92
C LEU A 109 23.48 5.40 -3.87
N PHE A 110 23.16 5.66 -2.60
CA PHE A 110 23.37 4.68 -1.54
C PHE A 110 22.18 3.73 -1.44
N GLU A 111 22.43 2.43 -1.62
CA GLU A 111 21.42 1.38 -1.47
C GLU A 111 21.57 0.59 -0.17
N ASN A 112 20.44 0.11 0.34
CA ASN A 112 20.37 -0.74 1.55
C ASN A 112 21.03 -0.09 2.78
N LEU A 113 20.76 1.19 3.02
CA LEU A 113 21.18 1.82 4.26
C LEU A 113 20.42 1.24 5.45
N ASP A 114 21.17 0.91 6.49
CA ASP A 114 20.62 0.55 7.79
C ASP A 114 20.38 1.84 8.62
N GLU A 115 20.45 1.76 9.94
CA GLU A 115 20.35 2.92 10.83
C GLU A 115 21.65 3.74 10.91
N TYR A 116 22.79 3.14 10.52
CA TYR A 116 24.09 3.80 10.51
C TYR A 116 24.36 4.52 9.19
N ILE A 117 24.55 5.83 9.28
CA ILE A 117 25.02 6.68 8.18
C ILE A 117 26.44 7.14 8.55
N ASP A 118 27.41 6.85 7.69
CA ASP A 118 28.81 7.18 7.98
C ASP A 118 29.00 8.72 8.01
N PRO A 119 29.50 9.30 9.12
CA PRO A 119 29.71 10.74 9.24
C PRO A 119 30.67 11.33 8.19
N VAL A 120 31.45 10.50 7.47
CA VAL A 120 32.34 10.97 6.40
C VAL A 120 31.58 11.74 5.31
N ILE A 121 30.29 11.45 5.09
CA ILE A 121 29.46 12.16 4.11
C ILE A 121 28.70 13.37 4.69
N ASP A 122 28.86 13.67 5.99
CA ASP A 122 28.18 14.80 6.63
C ASP A 122 28.45 16.16 5.96
N PRO A 123 29.67 16.47 5.48
CA PRO A 123 29.89 17.70 4.73
C PRO A 123 28.97 17.82 3.51
N VAL A 124 28.73 16.69 2.82
CA VAL A 124 27.89 16.61 1.61
C VAL A 124 26.43 16.79 1.99
N LEU A 125 25.96 16.09 3.02
CA LEU A 125 24.57 16.19 3.49
C LEU A 125 24.23 17.61 3.96
N ASN A 126 25.16 18.28 4.63
CA ASN A 126 25.00 19.65 5.11
C ASN A 126 25.29 20.72 4.05
N LYS A 127 25.78 20.34 2.87
CA LYS A 127 26.25 21.26 1.82
C LYS A 127 27.22 22.31 2.39
N GLN A 128 28.26 21.84 3.10
CA GLN A 128 29.33 22.69 3.65
C GLN A 128 30.26 23.18 2.53
N LEU A 129 29.76 24.07 1.69
CA LEU A 129 30.47 24.61 0.54
C LEU A 129 31.38 25.76 0.97
N VAL A 130 32.67 25.63 0.65
CA VAL A 130 33.69 26.65 0.90
C VAL A 130 34.28 27.09 -0.44
N PRO A 131 34.32 28.39 -0.76
CA PRO A 131 34.98 28.85 -1.97
C PRO A 131 36.49 28.61 -1.88
N ASN A 132 37.06 28.00 -2.91
CA ASN A 132 38.50 27.84 -3.04
C ASN A 132 39.18 29.17 -3.44
N GLU A 133 40.51 29.16 -3.51
CA GLU A 133 41.31 30.33 -3.94
C GLU A 133 40.94 30.86 -5.34
N SER A 134 40.32 30.02 -6.18
CA SER A 134 39.83 30.36 -7.52
C SER A 134 38.38 30.87 -7.55
N GLY A 135 37.71 30.95 -6.39
CA GLY A 135 36.31 31.37 -6.25
C GLY A 135 35.28 30.30 -6.62
N LYS A 136 35.70 29.07 -6.94
CA LYS A 136 34.78 27.94 -7.15
C LYS A 136 34.37 27.34 -5.81
N LEU A 137 33.12 26.91 -5.71
CA LEU A 137 32.63 26.20 -4.52
C LEU A 137 33.28 24.82 -4.44
N CYS A 138 33.88 24.52 -3.30
CA CYS A 138 34.48 23.23 -3.00
C CYS A 138 33.89 22.64 -1.72
N ILE A 139 34.04 21.33 -1.57
CA ILE A 139 33.66 20.58 -0.39
C ILE A 139 34.83 19.71 0.07
N THR A 140 35.05 19.65 1.38
CA THR A 140 36.07 18.77 1.96
C THR A 140 35.43 17.43 2.31
N LEU A 141 35.93 16.34 1.70
CA LEU A 141 35.50 14.97 1.99
C LEU A 141 36.72 14.15 2.39
N GLY A 142 36.79 13.73 3.66
CA GLY A 142 37.97 13.07 4.20
C GLY A 142 39.19 14.00 4.15
N GLU A 143 40.20 13.63 3.36
CA GLU A 143 41.43 14.40 3.17
C GLU A 143 41.44 15.23 1.87
N ASN A 144 40.42 15.07 1.02
CA ASN A 144 40.38 15.68 -0.31
C ASN A 144 39.45 16.91 -0.36
N GLU A 145 39.88 17.95 -1.07
CA GLU A 145 39.05 19.10 -1.44
C GLU A 145 38.54 18.90 -2.88
N ILE A 146 37.23 18.95 -3.05
CA ILE A 146 36.55 18.54 -4.29
C ILE A 146 35.73 19.72 -4.80
N GLU A 147 35.86 20.06 -6.08
CA GLU A 147 35.02 21.07 -6.72
C GLU A 147 33.56 20.59 -6.72
N TRP A 148 32.65 21.46 -6.28
CA TRP A 148 31.22 21.17 -6.20
C TRP A 148 30.51 21.56 -7.49
N ASP A 149 29.83 20.60 -8.11
CA ASP A 149 28.92 20.84 -9.23
C ASP A 149 27.46 20.93 -8.75
N GLU A 150 26.74 21.98 -9.14
CA GLU A 150 25.34 22.21 -8.75
C GLU A 150 24.36 21.17 -9.32
N SER A 151 24.74 20.45 -10.37
CA SER A 151 23.94 19.38 -10.95
C SER A 151 24.04 18.07 -10.17
N PHE A 152 24.99 17.93 -9.23
CA PHE A 152 25.13 16.75 -8.39
C PHE A 152 23.84 16.42 -7.62
N ARG A 153 23.46 15.13 -7.62
CA ARG A 153 22.31 14.60 -6.89
C ARG A 153 22.71 13.37 -6.09
N LEU A 154 22.33 13.34 -4.82
CA LEU A 154 22.53 12.20 -3.93
C LEU A 154 21.18 11.60 -3.55
N TYR A 155 21.06 10.29 -3.71
CA TYR A 155 19.91 9.49 -3.28
C TYR A 155 20.34 8.49 -2.22
N MET A 156 19.49 8.25 -1.23
CA MET A 156 19.69 7.23 -0.21
C MET A 156 18.43 6.39 -0.07
N THR A 157 18.57 5.07 0.03
CA THR A 157 17.44 4.14 0.19
C THR A 157 17.69 3.15 1.32
N SER A 158 16.68 2.89 2.15
CA SER A 158 16.70 1.90 3.22
C SER A 158 15.62 0.85 3.02
N LYS A 159 15.91 -0.41 3.35
CA LYS A 159 14.91 -1.50 3.35
C LYS A 159 14.23 -1.69 4.69
N VAL A 160 14.72 -1.05 5.74
CA VAL A 160 14.17 -1.17 7.08
C VAL A 160 12.85 -0.40 7.09
N SER A 161 11.72 -1.06 7.32
CA SER A 161 10.39 -0.41 7.26
C SER A 161 10.18 0.67 8.32
N ASN A 162 10.82 0.52 9.48
CA ASN A 162 10.71 1.46 10.59
C ASN A 162 12.08 1.68 11.28
N PRO A 163 13.01 2.39 10.63
CA PRO A 163 14.33 2.65 11.17
C PRO A 163 14.28 3.74 12.25
N SER A 164 15.04 3.56 13.32
CA SER A 164 15.16 4.54 14.40
C SER A 164 16.29 5.54 14.10
N TYR A 165 16.01 6.54 13.28
CA TYR A 165 16.96 7.62 13.02
C TYR A 165 16.94 8.69 14.12
N GLY A 166 18.12 9.14 14.53
CA GLY A 166 18.27 10.26 15.47
C GLY A 166 17.87 11.61 14.85
N PRO A 167 17.60 12.64 15.67
CA PRO A 167 17.26 13.97 15.18
C PRO A 167 18.31 14.59 14.25
N GLU A 168 19.58 14.20 14.40
CA GLU A 168 20.65 14.64 13.51
C GLU A 168 20.42 14.23 12.06
N VAL A 169 19.91 13.01 11.81
CA VAL A 169 19.63 12.54 10.45
C VAL A 169 18.47 13.33 9.86
N GLY A 170 17.38 13.52 10.60
CA GLY A 170 16.23 14.33 10.15
C GLY A 170 16.55 15.82 9.94
N GLY A 171 17.60 16.33 10.60
CA GLY A 171 18.13 17.67 10.36
C GLY A 171 18.89 17.81 9.04
N ARG A 172 19.52 16.73 8.56
CA ARG A 172 20.46 16.72 7.42
C ARG A 172 19.85 16.16 6.13
N THR A 173 18.92 15.21 6.25
CA THR A 173 18.29 14.52 5.12
C THR A 173 16.78 14.79 5.09
N SER A 174 16.15 14.54 3.94
CA SER A 174 14.69 14.47 3.83
C SER A 174 14.27 13.02 3.96
N ILE A 175 13.72 12.61 5.10
CA ILE A 175 13.21 11.24 5.27
C ILE A 175 11.86 11.12 4.56
N ILE A 176 11.78 10.23 3.57
CA ILE A 176 10.58 10.05 2.73
C ILE A 176 10.09 8.62 2.87
N ASN A 177 8.81 8.44 3.21
CA ASN A 177 8.22 7.13 3.37
C ASN A 177 7.70 6.60 2.03
N TYR A 178 8.41 5.62 1.46
CA TYR A 178 8.02 4.90 0.25
C TYR A 178 7.35 3.55 0.55
N SER A 179 6.95 3.30 1.80
CA SER A 179 6.16 2.12 2.13
C SER A 179 4.89 2.07 1.29
N VAL A 180 4.66 0.93 0.65
CA VAL A 180 3.52 0.75 -0.23
C VAL A 180 2.23 0.87 0.57
N THR A 181 1.26 1.64 0.08
CA THR A 181 -0.08 1.74 0.67
C THR A 181 -1.02 0.69 0.08
N GLN A 182 -2.10 0.37 0.79
CA GLN A 182 -3.12 -0.55 0.28
C GLN A 182 -3.74 -0.08 -1.04
N GLN A 183 -3.99 1.22 -1.17
CA GLN A 183 -4.53 1.80 -2.40
C GLN A 183 -3.50 1.78 -3.55
N GLY A 184 -2.24 2.14 -3.26
CA GLY A 184 -1.16 2.10 -4.24
C GLY A 184 -0.93 0.68 -4.77
N LEU A 185 -0.88 -0.32 -3.89
CA LEU A 185 -0.75 -1.72 -4.30
C LEU A 185 -1.98 -2.21 -5.07
N GLN A 186 -3.19 -1.82 -4.67
CA GLN A 186 -4.40 -2.17 -5.42
C GLN A 186 -4.32 -1.66 -6.86
N ALA A 187 -3.84 -0.43 -7.08
CA ALA A 187 -3.65 0.11 -8.43
C ALA A 187 -2.58 -0.68 -9.21
N GLN A 188 -1.47 -1.05 -8.56
CA GLN A 188 -0.44 -1.89 -9.19
C GLN A 188 -0.97 -3.28 -9.58
N LEU A 189 -1.67 -3.96 -8.67
CA LEU A 189 -2.26 -5.27 -8.91
C LEU A 189 -3.37 -5.23 -9.97
N LEU A 190 -4.05 -4.09 -10.12
CA LEU A 190 -4.98 -3.88 -11.22
C LEU A 190 -4.24 -3.92 -12.57
N ASN A 191 -3.11 -3.22 -12.70
CA ASN A 191 -2.28 -3.27 -13.90
C ASN A 191 -1.87 -4.72 -14.23
N VAL A 192 -1.43 -5.48 -13.21
CA VAL A 192 -1.04 -6.90 -13.38
C VAL A 192 -2.23 -7.76 -13.82
N THR A 193 -3.39 -7.58 -13.19
CA THR A 193 -4.62 -8.33 -13.52
C THR A 193 -5.08 -8.05 -14.95
N VAL A 194 -5.14 -6.77 -15.33
CA VAL A 194 -5.56 -6.35 -16.67
C VAL A 194 -4.57 -6.84 -17.71
N ARG A 195 -3.25 -6.70 -17.48
CA ARG A 195 -2.22 -7.21 -18.40
C ARG A 195 -2.37 -8.71 -18.68
N HIS A 196 -2.74 -9.49 -17.65
CA HIS A 196 -2.94 -10.93 -17.81
C HIS A 196 -4.24 -11.28 -18.55
N GLU A 197 -5.35 -10.61 -18.23
CA GLU A 197 -6.67 -10.94 -18.79
C GLU A 197 -6.95 -10.28 -20.15
N ARG A 198 -6.40 -9.09 -20.39
CA ARG A 198 -6.60 -8.23 -21.57
C ARG A 198 -5.30 -7.52 -21.93
N LEU A 199 -4.33 -8.28 -22.42
CA LEU A 199 -3.04 -7.76 -22.88
C LEU A 199 -3.21 -6.65 -23.94
N ASP A 200 -4.17 -6.83 -24.85
CA ASP A 200 -4.52 -5.86 -25.89
C ASP A 200 -4.88 -4.48 -25.31
N LEU A 201 -5.58 -4.47 -24.18
CA LEU A 201 -6.02 -3.23 -23.53
C LEU A 201 -4.87 -2.56 -22.75
N GLU A 202 -3.99 -3.35 -22.14
CA GLU A 202 -2.83 -2.80 -21.43
C GLU A 202 -1.75 -2.28 -22.40
N GLU A 203 -1.47 -2.97 -23.51
CA GLU A 203 -0.56 -2.48 -24.55
C GLU A 203 -1.05 -1.15 -25.14
N ARG A 204 -2.35 -1.06 -25.46
CA ARG A 204 -2.95 0.18 -25.95
C ARG A 204 -2.86 1.31 -24.92
N ARG A 205 -3.02 1.00 -23.63
CA ARG A 205 -2.86 1.98 -22.54
C ARG A 205 -1.41 2.46 -22.42
N GLU A 206 -0.44 1.55 -22.46
CA GLU A 206 0.98 1.90 -22.36
C GLU A 206 1.43 2.77 -23.53
N GLU A 207 0.98 2.46 -24.74
CA GLU A 207 1.21 3.27 -25.93
C GLU A 207 0.57 4.65 -25.79
N LEU A 208 -0.70 4.70 -25.37
CA LEU A 208 -1.42 5.96 -25.14
C LEU A 208 -0.71 6.85 -24.10
N ILE A 209 -0.26 6.29 -22.98
CA ILE A 209 0.47 7.04 -21.94
C ILE A 209 1.79 7.59 -22.48
N LYS A 210 2.53 6.78 -23.25
CA LYS A 210 3.78 7.21 -23.86
C LYS A 210 3.55 8.33 -24.87
N ASP A 211 2.54 8.19 -25.73
CA ASP A 211 2.18 9.18 -26.73
C ASP A 211 1.69 10.47 -26.08
N MET A 212 0.86 10.38 -25.04
CA MET A 212 0.45 11.54 -24.24
C MET A 212 1.65 12.23 -23.61
N SER A 213 2.60 11.48 -23.03
CA SER A 213 3.83 12.04 -22.46
C SER A 213 4.64 12.82 -23.49
N GLN A 214 4.84 12.24 -24.68
CA GLN A 214 5.59 12.86 -25.78
C GLN A 214 4.87 14.08 -26.34
N ASN A 215 3.55 13.99 -26.55
CA ASN A 215 2.72 15.07 -27.07
C ASN A 215 2.62 16.24 -26.09
N LYS A 216 2.46 15.98 -24.78
CA LYS A 216 2.47 17.04 -23.76
C LYS A 216 3.84 17.74 -23.68
N ALA A 217 4.92 16.98 -23.73
CA ALA A 217 6.27 17.55 -23.76
C ALA A 217 6.50 18.40 -25.03
N LEU A 218 6.03 17.93 -26.18
CA LEU A 218 6.12 18.66 -27.44
C LEU A 218 5.26 19.93 -27.43
N LEU A 219 4.03 19.87 -26.92
CA LEU A 219 3.14 21.03 -26.79
C LEU A 219 3.80 22.13 -25.97
N LYS A 220 4.32 21.78 -24.79
CA LYS A 220 5.04 22.72 -23.93
C LYS A 220 6.26 23.32 -24.64
N LYS A 221 7.03 22.51 -25.37
CA LYS A 221 8.17 23.01 -26.15
C LYS A 221 7.75 24.00 -27.23
N LEU A 222 6.62 23.76 -27.91
CA LEU A 222 6.09 24.67 -28.92
C LEU A 222 5.60 25.99 -28.27
N GLU A 223 4.96 25.93 -27.11
CA GLU A 223 4.57 27.11 -26.32
C GLU A 223 5.78 27.93 -25.87
N ASP A 224 6.81 27.27 -25.32
CA ASP A 224 8.05 27.92 -24.91
C ASP A 224 8.77 28.56 -26.11
N THR A 225 8.75 27.90 -27.28
CA THR A 225 9.31 28.43 -28.52
C THR A 225 8.53 29.66 -29.00
N LEU A 226 7.19 29.60 -29.04
CA LEU A 226 6.33 30.74 -29.36
C LEU A 226 6.62 31.93 -28.45
N MET A 227 6.74 31.68 -27.14
CA MET A 227 7.03 32.71 -26.15
C MET A 227 8.42 33.31 -26.34
N HIS A 228 9.42 32.47 -26.65
CA HIS A 228 10.79 32.91 -26.92
C HIS A 228 10.87 33.80 -28.16
N GLU A 229 10.29 33.36 -29.28
CA GLU A 229 10.24 34.10 -30.55
C GLU A 229 9.53 35.46 -30.37
N LEU A 230 8.41 35.50 -29.65
CA LEU A 230 7.71 36.74 -29.33
C LEU A 230 8.53 37.67 -28.42
N SER A 231 9.24 37.11 -27.43
CA SER A 231 10.04 37.90 -26.48
C SER A 231 11.31 38.50 -27.09
N ASN A 232 11.90 37.80 -28.06
CA ASN A 232 13.12 38.22 -28.75
C ASN A 232 12.85 39.09 -29.98
N ALA A 233 11.59 39.20 -30.40
CA ALA A 233 11.20 40.04 -31.53
C ALA A 233 11.44 41.53 -31.20
N THR A 234 12.60 42.06 -31.62
CA THR A 234 12.92 43.48 -31.52
C THR A 234 12.53 44.23 -32.80
N GLY A 235 11.70 45.27 -32.70
CA GLY A 235 11.24 46.07 -33.84
C GLY A 235 9.73 45.96 -34.06
N ASN A 236 9.25 46.38 -35.23
CA ASN A 236 7.84 46.26 -35.58
C ASN A 236 7.53 44.80 -35.98
N ILE A 237 6.87 44.06 -35.09
CA ILE A 237 6.55 42.63 -35.23
C ILE A 237 5.74 42.37 -36.52
N LEU A 238 4.96 43.36 -36.96
CA LEU A 238 4.12 43.28 -38.17
C LEU A 238 4.93 43.26 -39.48
N ASP A 239 6.19 43.70 -39.46
CA ASP A 239 7.03 43.79 -40.66
C ASP A 239 7.94 42.54 -40.81
N ASN A 240 7.98 41.64 -39.82
CA ASN A 240 8.78 40.43 -39.86
C ASN A 240 7.96 39.23 -40.38
N GLU A 241 7.87 39.12 -41.70
CA GLU A 241 7.10 38.07 -42.39
C GLU A 241 7.59 36.65 -42.05
N GLU A 242 8.89 36.46 -41.80
CA GLU A 242 9.48 35.17 -41.40
C GLU A 242 9.03 34.75 -39.99
N LEU A 243 9.00 35.71 -39.05
CA LEU A 243 8.47 35.49 -37.72
C LEU A 243 6.97 35.16 -37.75
N ILE A 244 6.17 35.89 -38.54
CA ILE A 244 4.72 35.65 -38.67
C ILE A 244 4.46 34.23 -39.18
N ASN A 245 5.15 33.78 -40.22
CA ASN A 245 5.01 32.43 -40.76
C ASN A 245 5.40 31.36 -39.74
N THR A 246 6.50 31.57 -38.99
CA THR A 246 6.96 30.64 -37.97
C THR A 246 5.98 30.54 -36.80
N LEU A 247 5.39 31.67 -36.38
CA LEU A 247 4.36 31.71 -35.34
C LEU A 247 3.07 31.00 -35.80
N GLU A 248 2.66 31.19 -37.06
CA GLU A 248 1.47 30.55 -37.61
C GLU A 248 1.65 29.03 -37.73
N GLU A 249 2.80 28.55 -38.23
CA GLU A 249 3.12 27.12 -38.26
C GLU A 249 3.17 26.50 -36.85
N THR A 250 3.79 27.19 -35.89
CA THR A 250 3.93 26.69 -34.51
C THR A 250 2.57 26.64 -33.82
N LYS A 251 1.72 27.66 -34.03
CA LYS A 251 0.35 27.69 -33.54
C LYS A 251 -0.49 26.55 -34.14
N LEU A 252 -0.42 26.33 -35.45
CA LEU A 252 -1.15 25.26 -36.12
C LEU A 252 -0.76 23.87 -35.56
N LYS A 253 0.54 23.62 -35.39
CA LYS A 253 1.05 22.37 -34.78
C LYS A 253 0.60 22.24 -33.32
N ALA A 254 0.63 23.31 -32.54
CA ALA A 254 0.17 23.31 -31.15
C ALA A 254 -1.33 22.97 -31.06
N THR A 255 -2.17 23.57 -31.92
CA THR A 255 -3.61 23.27 -31.96
C THR A 255 -3.88 21.81 -32.37
N GLU A 256 -3.14 21.27 -33.34
CA GLU A 256 -3.30 19.88 -33.76
C GLU A 256 -2.91 18.90 -32.63
N ILE A 257 -1.84 19.21 -31.89
CA ILE A 257 -1.41 18.40 -30.75
C ILE A 257 -2.41 18.50 -29.59
N ALA A 258 -2.97 19.68 -29.33
CA ALA A 258 -3.99 19.87 -28.30
C ALA A 258 -5.25 19.04 -28.59
N GLU A 259 -5.75 19.05 -29.83
CA GLU A 259 -6.89 18.21 -30.25
C GLU A 259 -6.59 16.71 -30.15
N LYS A 260 -5.34 16.29 -30.46
CA LYS A 260 -4.90 14.90 -30.28
C LYS A 260 -4.86 14.50 -28.81
N LEU A 261 -4.42 15.40 -27.92
CA LEU A 261 -4.39 15.17 -26.48
C LEU A 261 -5.79 15.05 -25.89
N GLU A 262 -6.75 15.85 -26.35
CA GLU A 262 -8.15 15.77 -25.92
C GLU A 262 -8.77 14.41 -26.29
N LYS A 263 -8.61 13.96 -27.54
CA LYS A 263 -9.07 12.62 -27.97
C LYS A 263 -8.36 11.48 -27.24
N ALA A 264 -7.08 11.65 -26.94
CA ALA A 264 -6.30 10.69 -26.16
C ALA A 264 -6.83 10.59 -24.72
N GLN A 265 -7.23 11.71 -24.12
CA GLN A 265 -7.82 11.76 -22.78
C GLN A 265 -9.17 11.03 -22.72
N GLU A 266 -10.06 11.28 -23.67
CA GLU A 266 -11.34 10.55 -23.78
C GLU A 266 -11.11 9.03 -23.91
N THR A 267 -10.17 8.65 -24.77
CA THR A 267 -9.79 7.23 -24.94
C THR A 267 -9.22 6.63 -23.65
N ALA A 268 -8.43 7.40 -22.88
CA ALA A 268 -7.86 6.96 -21.61
C ALA A 268 -8.97 6.70 -20.58
N GLU A 269 -9.98 7.56 -20.52
CA GLU A 269 -11.14 7.40 -19.64
C GLU A 269 -11.97 6.16 -19.99
N GLU A 270 -12.23 5.93 -21.28
CA GLU A 270 -12.91 4.71 -21.74
C GLU A 270 -12.14 3.44 -21.35
N ILE A 271 -10.81 3.45 -21.53
CA ILE A 271 -9.92 2.36 -21.10
C ILE A 271 -10.04 2.15 -19.59
N ASP A 272 -10.00 3.21 -18.79
CA ASP A 272 -10.09 3.10 -17.33
C ASP A 272 -11.46 2.60 -16.84
N VAL A 273 -12.55 2.95 -17.51
CA VAL A 273 -13.87 2.37 -17.24
C VAL A 273 -13.85 0.85 -17.44
N VAL A 274 -13.24 0.36 -18.53
CA VAL A 274 -13.13 -1.09 -18.77
C VAL A 274 -12.22 -1.76 -17.74
N ARG A 275 -11.11 -1.10 -17.35
CA ARG A 275 -10.16 -1.61 -16.35
C ARG A 275 -10.78 -1.71 -14.97
N SER A 276 -11.61 -0.74 -14.57
CA SER A 276 -12.25 -0.71 -13.25
C SER A 276 -13.10 -1.96 -12.96
N ARG A 277 -13.57 -2.66 -14.00
CA ARG A 277 -14.27 -3.95 -13.83
C ARG A 277 -13.40 -5.04 -13.20
N TYR A 278 -12.08 -4.97 -13.33
CA TYR A 278 -11.12 -5.93 -12.75
C TYR A 278 -10.67 -5.56 -11.33
N THR A 279 -11.05 -4.37 -10.84
CA THR A 279 -10.71 -3.88 -9.49
C THR A 279 -11.02 -4.85 -8.35
N PRO A 280 -12.12 -5.66 -8.36
CA PRO A 280 -12.38 -6.59 -7.26
C PRO A 280 -11.25 -7.61 -7.01
N ALA A 281 -10.61 -8.12 -8.07
CA ALA A 281 -9.49 -9.05 -7.95
C ALA A 281 -8.24 -8.35 -7.37
N ALA A 282 -7.95 -7.13 -7.83
CA ALA A 282 -6.85 -6.33 -7.35
C ALA A 282 -7.02 -5.91 -5.87
N LYS A 283 -8.23 -5.48 -5.49
CA LYS A 283 -8.58 -5.14 -4.09
C LYS A 283 -8.38 -6.36 -3.19
N ARG A 284 -8.85 -7.53 -3.61
CA ARG A 284 -8.64 -8.79 -2.86
C ARG A 284 -7.15 -9.09 -2.72
N GLY A 285 -6.36 -8.97 -3.79
CA GLY A 285 -4.91 -9.17 -3.76
C GLY A 285 -4.19 -8.22 -2.80
N ALA A 286 -4.55 -6.93 -2.81
CA ALA A 286 -3.92 -5.95 -1.92
C ALA A 286 -4.15 -6.32 -0.45
N VAL A 287 -5.40 -6.64 -0.07
CA VAL A 287 -5.73 -7.09 1.31
C VAL A 287 -4.89 -8.31 1.70
N LEU A 288 -4.80 -9.31 0.81
CA LEU A 288 -4.05 -10.53 1.07
C LEU A 288 -2.54 -10.28 1.26
N PHE A 289 -1.95 -9.38 0.49
CA PHE A 289 -0.55 -8.99 0.65
C PHE A 289 -0.32 -8.36 2.04
N PHE A 290 -1.14 -7.40 2.46
CA PHE A 290 -0.95 -6.77 3.77
C PHE A 290 -1.21 -7.72 4.95
N VAL A 291 -2.07 -8.73 4.77
CA VAL A 291 -2.19 -9.81 5.77
C VAL A 291 -0.88 -10.58 5.87
N MET A 292 -0.24 -10.94 4.75
CA MET A 292 1.06 -11.62 4.76
C MET A 292 2.18 -10.75 5.33
N ASP A 293 2.27 -9.50 4.88
CA ASP A 293 3.30 -8.54 5.28
C ASP A 293 3.29 -8.28 6.79
N SER A 294 2.08 -8.18 7.37
CA SER A 294 1.90 -7.98 8.81
C SER A 294 2.40 -9.13 9.70
N LEU A 295 2.67 -10.32 9.14
CA LEU A 295 3.20 -11.46 9.90
C LEU A 295 4.64 -11.21 10.39
N SER A 296 5.40 -10.37 9.70
CA SER A 296 6.75 -9.97 10.10
C SER A 296 6.78 -9.30 11.48
N ALA A 297 5.71 -8.59 11.84
CA ALA A 297 5.55 -7.97 13.15
C ALA A 297 5.36 -9.00 14.29
N PHE A 298 4.92 -10.21 13.95
CA PHE A 298 4.79 -11.30 14.92
C PHE A 298 6.10 -12.06 15.09
N LEU A 299 6.73 -12.47 13.98
CA LEU A 299 8.06 -13.08 13.97
C LEU A 299 8.82 -12.66 12.73
N ASN A 300 10.08 -12.24 12.90
CA ASN A 300 10.96 -11.83 11.80
C ASN A 300 11.16 -12.92 10.73
N MET A 301 10.92 -14.20 11.04
CA MET A 301 10.97 -15.29 10.05
C MET A 301 9.80 -15.27 9.05
N TYR A 302 8.71 -14.55 9.35
CA TYR A 302 7.52 -14.47 8.52
C TYR A 302 7.52 -13.22 7.64
N GLU A 303 8.67 -12.93 7.08
CA GLU A 303 8.85 -11.84 6.14
C GLU A 303 8.58 -12.32 4.71
N TYR A 304 7.76 -11.57 3.98
CA TYR A 304 7.43 -11.85 2.59
C TYR A 304 7.68 -10.62 1.75
N SER A 305 8.43 -10.77 0.66
CA SER A 305 8.62 -9.68 -0.29
C SER A 305 7.43 -9.52 -1.22
N LEU A 306 7.20 -8.29 -1.68
CA LEU A 306 6.19 -8.01 -2.71
C LEU A 306 6.43 -8.83 -3.98
N ALA A 307 7.69 -9.02 -4.38
CA ALA A 307 8.05 -9.86 -5.54
C ALA A 307 7.63 -11.33 -5.39
N ALA A 308 7.79 -11.90 -4.18
CA ALA A 308 7.34 -13.27 -3.91
C ALA A 308 5.81 -13.37 -3.99
N PHE A 309 5.09 -12.39 -3.40
CA PHE A 309 3.64 -12.30 -3.49
C PHE A 309 3.15 -12.17 -4.94
N LEU A 310 3.74 -11.28 -5.74
CA LEU A 310 3.37 -11.08 -7.14
C LEU A 310 3.50 -12.38 -7.96
N THR A 311 4.47 -13.23 -7.63
CA THR A 311 4.61 -14.51 -8.34
C THR A 311 3.47 -15.49 -8.00
N VAL A 312 3.00 -15.49 -6.75
CA VAL A 312 1.80 -16.26 -6.35
C VAL A 312 0.55 -15.67 -6.99
N PHE A 313 0.47 -14.33 -7.08
CA PHE A 313 -0.62 -13.61 -7.72
C PHE A 313 -0.75 -13.98 -9.21
N ASP A 314 0.34 -13.86 -9.97
CA ASP A 314 0.41 -14.25 -11.39
C ASP A 314 0.08 -15.73 -11.59
N GLY A 315 0.63 -16.60 -10.73
CA GLY A 315 0.33 -18.03 -10.76
C GLY A 315 -1.15 -18.33 -10.53
N SER A 316 -1.83 -17.50 -9.73
CA SER A 316 -3.27 -17.62 -9.45
C SER A 316 -4.14 -17.14 -10.62
N LEU A 317 -3.74 -16.05 -11.28
CA LEU A 317 -4.37 -15.59 -12.51
C LEU A 317 -4.28 -16.67 -13.60
N ALA A 318 -3.11 -17.27 -13.78
CA ALA A 318 -2.87 -18.28 -14.82
C ALA A 318 -3.60 -19.61 -14.57
N LYS A 319 -3.66 -20.07 -13.32
CA LYS A 319 -4.21 -21.39 -12.96
C LYS A 319 -5.70 -21.39 -12.60
N SER A 320 -6.28 -20.23 -12.32
CA SER A 320 -7.70 -20.12 -12.01
C SER A 320 -8.58 -20.55 -13.18
N LYS A 321 -9.77 -21.08 -12.88
CA LYS A 321 -10.71 -21.54 -13.91
C LYS A 321 -11.13 -20.38 -14.80
N LYS A 322 -10.92 -20.53 -16.12
CA LYS A 322 -11.34 -19.55 -17.13
C LYS A 322 -12.86 -19.64 -17.33
N ASP A 323 -13.48 -18.49 -17.58
CA ASP A 323 -14.91 -18.37 -17.86
C ASP A 323 -15.11 -17.19 -18.82
N SER A 324 -16.14 -17.24 -19.67
CA SER A 324 -16.48 -16.16 -20.60
C SER A 324 -17.23 -15.02 -19.91
N ASN A 325 -17.95 -15.30 -18.83
CA ASN A 325 -18.60 -14.29 -18.01
C ASN A 325 -17.57 -13.69 -17.05
N LEU A 326 -17.36 -12.36 -17.15
CA LEU A 326 -16.36 -11.66 -16.35
C LEU A 326 -16.59 -11.81 -14.84
N ASP A 327 -17.83 -11.73 -14.36
CA ASP A 327 -18.13 -11.83 -12.92
C ASP A 327 -17.85 -13.24 -12.38
N VAL A 328 -18.10 -14.28 -13.18
CA VAL A 328 -17.73 -15.66 -12.85
C VAL A 328 -16.21 -15.82 -12.89
N ARG A 329 -15.54 -15.27 -13.90
CA ARG A 329 -14.08 -15.28 -14.04
C ARG A 329 -13.40 -14.62 -12.84
N LEU A 330 -13.86 -13.43 -12.43
CA LEU A 330 -13.32 -12.69 -11.29
C LEU A 330 -13.52 -13.45 -9.98
N ARG A 331 -14.68 -14.09 -9.77
CA ARG A 331 -14.90 -14.97 -8.60
C ARG A 331 -13.92 -16.14 -8.58
N ASN A 332 -13.70 -16.80 -9.73
CA ASN A 332 -12.74 -17.90 -9.83
C ASN A 332 -11.30 -17.43 -9.55
N ILE A 333 -10.92 -16.25 -10.04
CA ILE A 333 -9.61 -15.63 -9.75
C ILE A 333 -9.48 -15.36 -8.25
N ILE A 334 -10.47 -14.70 -7.65
CA ILE A 334 -10.48 -14.34 -6.23
C ILE A 334 -10.36 -15.59 -5.36
N GLU A 335 -11.12 -16.64 -5.66
CA GLU A 335 -11.07 -17.89 -4.90
C GLU A 335 -9.71 -18.58 -5.02
N ALA A 336 -9.20 -18.72 -6.25
CA ALA A 336 -7.89 -19.32 -6.50
C ALA A 336 -6.76 -18.54 -5.83
N LEU A 337 -6.79 -17.20 -5.93
CA LEU A 337 -5.81 -16.32 -5.32
C LEU A 337 -5.82 -16.46 -3.80
N THR A 338 -7.00 -16.37 -3.20
CA THR A 338 -7.18 -16.49 -1.74
C THR A 338 -6.62 -17.83 -1.24
N PHE A 339 -6.92 -18.92 -1.94
CA PHE A 339 -6.43 -20.25 -1.56
C PHE A 339 -4.93 -20.44 -1.81
N ASN A 340 -4.39 -19.94 -2.93
CA ASN A 340 -2.96 -20.05 -3.24
C ASN A 340 -2.10 -19.23 -2.27
N VAL A 341 -2.55 -18.03 -1.90
CA VAL A 341 -1.89 -17.20 -0.88
C VAL A 341 -1.92 -17.90 0.49
N TYR A 342 -3.07 -18.44 0.88
CA TYR A 342 -3.19 -19.21 2.12
C TYR A 342 -2.19 -20.38 2.16
N ASN A 343 -2.17 -21.19 1.09
CA ASN A 343 -1.27 -22.34 1.00
C ASN A 343 0.20 -21.91 1.02
N TYR A 344 0.56 -20.90 0.23
CA TYR A 344 1.93 -20.41 0.14
C TYR A 344 2.44 -19.88 1.49
N THR A 345 1.60 -19.14 2.22
CA THR A 345 1.94 -18.61 3.54
C THR A 345 2.07 -19.75 4.56
N CYS A 346 1.11 -20.69 4.57
CA CYS A 346 1.13 -21.84 5.48
C CYS A 346 2.33 -22.79 5.31
N LEU A 347 3.03 -22.75 4.17
CA LEU A 347 4.28 -23.50 3.99
C LEU A 347 5.44 -22.94 4.84
N GLY A 348 5.42 -21.64 5.14
CA GLY A 348 6.43 -20.96 5.98
C GLY A 348 6.04 -20.84 7.46
N LEU A 349 4.75 -21.03 7.79
CA LEU A 349 4.25 -20.88 9.16
C LEU A 349 4.44 -22.14 10.00
N PHE A 350 4.73 -21.95 11.29
CA PHE A 350 4.62 -23.03 12.27
C PHE A 350 3.16 -23.44 12.46
N GLU A 351 2.94 -24.72 12.74
CA GLU A 351 1.59 -25.29 12.90
C GLU A 351 0.72 -24.51 13.88
N LYS A 352 1.28 -24.13 15.03
CA LYS A 352 0.60 -23.34 16.07
C LYS A 352 0.12 -21.95 15.63
N HIS A 353 0.64 -21.41 14.52
CA HIS A 353 0.28 -20.08 14.02
C HIS A 353 -0.67 -20.12 12.82
N LYS A 354 -0.97 -21.30 12.26
CA LYS A 354 -1.80 -21.40 11.05
C LYS A 354 -3.24 -20.94 11.28
N LEU A 355 -3.87 -21.39 12.37
CA LEU A 355 -5.24 -20.96 12.71
C LEU A 355 -5.31 -19.45 12.99
N MET A 356 -4.29 -18.90 13.66
CA MET A 356 -4.17 -17.46 13.92
C MET A 356 -4.12 -16.66 12.60
N PHE A 357 -3.32 -17.13 11.63
CA PHE A 357 -3.28 -16.55 10.30
C PHE A 357 -4.62 -16.68 9.55
N SER A 358 -5.27 -17.85 9.59
CA SER A 358 -6.59 -18.04 8.97
C SER A 358 -7.65 -17.12 9.55
N PHE A 359 -7.65 -16.93 10.88
CA PHE A 359 -8.54 -15.99 11.54
C PHE A 359 -8.24 -14.55 11.13
N GLN A 360 -6.97 -14.13 11.17
CA GLN A 360 -6.55 -12.79 10.74
C GLN A 360 -6.94 -12.50 9.29
N MET A 361 -6.71 -13.47 8.39
CA MET A 361 -7.10 -13.41 6.98
C MET A 361 -8.62 -13.24 6.85
N THR A 362 -9.41 -14.04 7.57
CA THR A 362 -10.89 -13.93 7.60
C THR A 362 -11.34 -12.53 8.03
N ILE A 363 -10.80 -12.03 9.13
CA ILE A 363 -11.14 -10.71 9.69
C ILE A 363 -10.80 -9.59 8.70
N LYS A 364 -9.60 -9.62 8.09
CA LYS A 364 -9.16 -8.60 7.15
C LYS A 364 -9.96 -8.60 5.84
N LEU A 365 -10.39 -9.78 5.39
CA LEU A 365 -11.27 -9.89 4.22
C LEU A 365 -12.67 -9.33 4.51
N LEU A 366 -13.24 -9.62 5.70
CA LEU A 366 -14.52 -9.06 6.12
C LEU A 366 -14.46 -7.54 6.35
N GLU A 367 -13.36 -7.04 6.90
CA GLU A 367 -13.08 -5.61 7.06
C GLU A 367 -13.08 -4.90 5.70
N ALA A 368 -12.35 -5.45 4.72
CA ALA A 368 -12.30 -4.91 3.36
C ALA A 368 -13.65 -4.93 2.63
N ASP A 369 -14.51 -5.90 2.96
CA ASP A 369 -15.87 -6.02 2.43
C ASP A 369 -16.91 -5.21 3.24
N GLY A 370 -16.49 -4.49 4.29
CA GLY A 370 -17.36 -3.66 5.13
C GLY A 370 -18.32 -4.44 6.03
N LYS A 371 -18.05 -5.74 6.25
CA LYS A 371 -18.92 -6.67 6.98
C LYS A 371 -18.44 -6.97 8.40
N LEU A 372 -17.34 -6.36 8.84
CA LEU A 372 -16.77 -6.57 10.16
C LEU A 372 -17.31 -5.53 11.15
N ASN A 373 -17.85 -5.98 12.28
CA ASN A 373 -18.12 -5.10 13.41
C ASN A 373 -16.85 -4.92 14.25
N ARG A 374 -16.22 -3.75 14.13
CA ARG A 374 -14.95 -3.45 14.82
C ARG A 374 -15.08 -3.47 16.34
N LYS A 375 -16.22 -3.01 16.88
CA LYS A 375 -16.47 -3.02 18.33
C LYS A 375 -16.53 -4.44 18.88
N GLN A 376 -17.22 -5.34 18.18
CA GLN A 376 -17.29 -6.76 18.56
C GLN A 376 -15.90 -7.43 18.48
N LEU A 377 -15.10 -7.12 17.46
CA LEU A 377 -13.74 -7.64 17.35
C LEU A 377 -12.83 -7.12 18.48
N ASP A 378 -12.89 -5.82 18.78
CA ASP A 378 -12.09 -5.23 19.85
C ASP A 378 -12.44 -5.85 21.21
N PHE A 379 -13.74 -6.10 21.47
CA PHE A 379 -14.18 -6.86 22.64
C PHE A 379 -13.65 -8.31 22.63
N PHE A 380 -13.73 -9.02 21.50
CA PHE A 380 -13.20 -10.38 21.41
C PHE A 380 -11.70 -10.46 21.76
N LEU A 381 -10.91 -9.48 21.33
CA LEU A 381 -9.47 -9.45 21.57
C LEU A 381 -9.09 -8.98 22.98
N LYS A 382 -9.82 -8.02 23.54
CA LYS A 382 -9.43 -7.34 24.79
C LYS A 382 -10.27 -7.71 26.02
N GLY A 383 -11.53 -8.07 25.81
CA GLY A 383 -12.52 -8.23 26.88
C GLY A 383 -12.77 -6.94 27.65
N ASN A 384 -13.21 -7.11 28.89
CA ASN A 384 -13.38 -6.01 29.83
C ASN A 384 -12.04 -5.60 30.43
N LEU A 385 -11.65 -4.36 30.13
CA LEU A 385 -10.44 -3.71 30.65
C LEU A 385 -10.71 -2.82 31.87
N SER A 386 -11.96 -2.77 32.35
CA SER A 386 -12.33 -2.01 33.54
C SER A 386 -11.63 -2.57 34.78
N LEU A 387 -11.04 -1.68 35.56
CA LEU A 387 -10.47 -2.01 36.88
C LEU A 387 -11.54 -2.01 37.98
N GLU A 388 -12.66 -1.34 37.73
CA GLU A 388 -13.81 -1.31 38.63
C GLU A 388 -14.72 -2.51 38.34
N LYS A 389 -15.14 -3.19 39.41
CA LYS A 389 -16.13 -4.28 39.32
C LYS A 389 -17.47 -3.71 38.93
N SER A 390 -18.21 -4.45 38.12
CA SER A 390 -19.56 -4.06 37.75
C SER A 390 -20.51 -4.01 38.95
N ASP A 391 -21.48 -3.09 38.87
CA ASP A 391 -22.55 -2.96 39.87
C ASP A 391 -23.41 -4.24 39.96
N ARG A 392 -23.55 -4.95 38.84
CA ARG A 392 -24.33 -6.18 38.75
C ARG A 392 -23.47 -7.38 39.17
N GLN A 393 -23.72 -7.88 40.37
CA GLN A 393 -22.97 -9.00 40.94
C GLN A 393 -23.21 -10.31 40.19
N LYS A 394 -22.19 -11.18 40.17
CA LYS A 394 -22.31 -12.51 39.58
C LYS A 394 -23.41 -13.32 40.30
N PRO A 395 -24.33 -13.97 39.57
CA PRO A 395 -25.44 -14.68 40.20
C PRO A 395 -25.04 -16.06 40.73
N TYR A 396 -24.01 -16.70 40.16
CA TYR A 396 -23.63 -18.07 40.47
C TYR A 396 -22.11 -18.25 40.57
N ASP A 397 -21.66 -19.09 41.51
CA ASP A 397 -20.24 -19.31 41.80
C ASP A 397 -19.47 -20.06 40.71
N TRP A 398 -20.17 -20.83 39.87
CA TRP A 398 -19.55 -21.59 38.78
C TRP A 398 -19.18 -20.73 37.56
N ILE A 399 -19.68 -19.48 37.49
CA ILE A 399 -19.31 -18.53 36.44
C ILE A 399 -17.94 -17.93 36.79
N PRO A 400 -16.97 -17.93 35.87
CA PRO A 400 -15.69 -17.25 36.08
C PRO A 400 -15.88 -15.76 36.35
N ASP A 401 -15.17 -15.20 37.34
CA ASP A 401 -15.29 -13.78 37.71
C ASP A 401 -15.05 -12.85 36.50
N GLN A 402 -13.95 -13.07 35.76
CA GLN A 402 -13.64 -12.30 34.56
C GLN A 402 -14.69 -12.51 33.45
N GLY A 403 -15.22 -13.74 33.32
CA GLY A 403 -16.25 -14.06 32.34
C GLY A 403 -17.55 -13.30 32.58
N TRP A 404 -17.92 -13.10 33.85
CA TRP A 404 -19.07 -12.29 34.23
C TRP A 404 -18.85 -10.80 33.92
N GLU A 405 -17.69 -10.24 34.26
CA GLU A 405 -17.37 -8.85 33.93
C GLU A 405 -17.35 -8.61 32.41
N ASP A 406 -16.87 -9.60 31.63
CA ASP A 406 -16.91 -9.58 30.18
C ASP A 406 -18.36 -9.63 29.65
N LEU A 407 -19.25 -10.45 30.25
CA LEU A 407 -20.68 -10.47 29.91
C LEU A 407 -21.38 -9.14 30.20
N VAL A 408 -21.05 -8.49 31.32
CA VAL A 408 -21.64 -7.19 31.67
C VAL A 408 -21.25 -6.14 30.64
N GLN A 409 -19.98 -6.08 30.27
CA GLN A 409 -19.52 -5.16 29.23
C GLN A 409 -20.13 -5.50 27.86
N LEU A 410 -20.24 -6.78 27.53
CA LEU A 410 -20.85 -7.23 26.27
C LEU A 410 -22.32 -6.80 26.20
N ALA A 411 -23.07 -6.94 27.29
CA ALA A 411 -24.46 -6.52 27.36
C ALA A 411 -24.60 -5.00 27.19
N GLU A 412 -23.77 -4.22 27.88
CA GLU A 412 -23.77 -2.75 27.80
C GLU A 412 -23.50 -2.26 26.38
N GLN A 413 -22.46 -2.82 25.72
CA GLN A 413 -22.09 -2.44 24.36
C GLN A 413 -23.18 -2.72 23.33
N HIS A 414 -24.06 -3.70 23.60
CA HIS A 414 -25.12 -4.12 22.68
C HIS A 414 -26.48 -3.50 22.98
N LYS A 415 -26.63 -2.68 24.04
CA LYS A 415 -27.89 -1.95 24.33
C LYS A 415 -28.30 -1.02 23.19
N ASP A 416 -27.33 -0.33 22.59
CA ASP A 416 -27.55 0.63 21.51
C ASP A 416 -27.33 0.01 20.11
N MET A 417 -27.01 -1.29 20.02
CA MET A 417 -26.78 -1.96 18.73
C MET A 417 -28.08 -2.55 18.18
N LYS A 418 -28.29 -2.42 16.87
CA LYS A 418 -29.38 -3.12 16.18
C LYS A 418 -29.07 -4.61 16.04
N PRO A 419 -30.06 -5.50 16.14
CA PRO A 419 -29.89 -6.94 15.88
C PRO A 419 -29.22 -7.19 14.53
N SER A 420 -28.26 -8.12 14.50
CA SER A 420 -27.43 -8.41 13.32
C SER A 420 -28.07 -9.40 12.32
N THR A 421 -29.30 -9.84 12.56
CA THR A 421 -30.01 -10.80 11.69
C THR A 421 -30.64 -10.14 10.47
N ASP A 422 -30.44 -10.74 9.28
CA ASP A 422 -31.08 -10.41 7.99
C ASP A 422 -32.62 -10.63 7.95
N ILE A 423 -33.25 -10.84 9.10
CA ILE A 423 -34.69 -11.04 9.21
C ILE A 423 -35.34 -9.67 9.02
N LYS A 424 -35.88 -9.44 7.82
CA LYS A 424 -36.81 -8.35 7.50
C LYS A 424 -38.14 -8.56 8.25
N ALA A 425 -38.13 -8.55 9.59
CA ALA A 425 -39.34 -8.43 10.38
C ALA A 425 -39.63 -6.95 10.57
N LYS A 426 -40.74 -6.50 10.00
CA LYS A 426 -41.07 -5.09 9.81
C LYS A 426 -41.63 -4.39 11.04
N ASP A 427 -41.81 -5.08 12.18
CA ASP A 427 -42.68 -4.58 13.25
C ASP A 427 -42.28 -4.99 14.68
N VAL A 428 -40.98 -5.03 15.03
CA VAL A 428 -40.59 -5.11 16.46
C VAL A 428 -39.35 -4.25 16.74
N GLU A 429 -39.47 -3.34 17.70
CA GLU A 429 -38.35 -2.74 18.43
C GLU A 429 -37.64 -3.87 19.23
N GLU A 430 -36.88 -4.72 18.54
CA GLU A 430 -36.18 -5.82 19.20
C GLU A 430 -34.87 -5.33 19.79
N VAL A 431 -34.83 -5.29 21.13
CA VAL A 431 -33.60 -5.18 21.93
C VAL A 431 -32.66 -6.31 21.49
N HIS A 432 -31.38 -5.98 21.25
CA HIS A 432 -30.39 -6.96 20.84
C HIS A 432 -30.32 -8.13 21.84
N PRO A 433 -30.32 -9.41 21.41
CA PRO A 433 -30.35 -10.54 22.34
C PRO A 433 -29.19 -10.54 23.36
N LEU A 434 -28.01 -10.05 22.96
CA LEU A 434 -26.87 -9.84 23.85
C LEU A 434 -27.08 -8.77 24.93
N ALA A 435 -27.93 -7.76 24.71
CA ALA A 435 -28.21 -6.74 25.73
C ALA A 435 -29.00 -7.33 26.92
N THR A 436 -29.80 -8.37 26.67
CA THR A 436 -30.59 -9.08 27.68
C THR A 436 -29.89 -10.33 28.24
N ILE A 437 -28.63 -10.57 27.87
CA ILE A 437 -27.93 -11.83 28.22
C ILE A 437 -27.80 -12.03 29.73
N LEU A 438 -27.58 -10.96 30.49
CA LEU A 438 -27.43 -11.01 31.94
C LEU A 438 -28.72 -11.50 32.61
N ASP A 439 -29.88 -11.00 32.14
CA ASP A 439 -31.19 -11.42 32.64
C ASP A 439 -31.47 -12.90 32.30
N SER A 440 -31.05 -13.36 31.12
CA SER A 440 -31.15 -14.76 30.71
C SER A 440 -30.34 -15.68 31.62
N VAL A 441 -29.09 -15.30 31.89
CA VAL A 441 -28.20 -16.09 32.77
C VAL A 441 -28.78 -16.17 34.17
N GLU A 442 -29.26 -15.06 34.72
CA GLU A 442 -29.88 -15.02 36.04
C GLU A 442 -31.16 -15.87 36.14
N LYS A 443 -32.03 -15.85 35.13
CA LYS A 443 -33.30 -16.57 35.16
C LYS A 443 -33.16 -18.07 34.89
N ASN A 444 -32.19 -18.47 34.07
CA ASN A 444 -32.08 -19.83 33.55
C ASN A 444 -30.79 -20.55 33.96
N GLU A 445 -30.47 -20.58 35.28
CA GLU A 445 -29.25 -21.21 35.81
C GLU A 445 -29.00 -22.60 35.22
N LYS A 446 -30.02 -23.47 35.25
CA LYS A 446 -29.87 -24.88 34.89
C LYS A 446 -29.38 -25.05 33.46
N ALA A 447 -29.97 -24.32 32.51
CA ALA A 447 -29.60 -24.40 31.10
C ALA A 447 -28.19 -23.86 30.84
N TRP A 448 -27.84 -22.71 31.45
CA TRP A 448 -26.50 -22.12 31.31
C TRP A 448 -25.41 -22.95 31.99
N LYS A 449 -25.73 -23.61 33.11
CA LYS A 449 -24.83 -24.54 33.80
C LYS A 449 -24.64 -25.84 33.01
N GLU A 450 -25.69 -26.36 32.39
CA GLU A 450 -25.59 -27.49 31.45
C GLU A 450 -24.71 -27.13 30.25
N TYR A 451 -24.90 -25.96 29.65
CA TYR A 451 -24.04 -25.43 28.58
C TYR A 451 -22.59 -25.29 29.03
N TYR A 452 -22.33 -24.67 30.18
CA TYR A 452 -20.99 -24.47 30.71
C TYR A 452 -20.25 -25.79 30.98
N ASN A 453 -20.95 -26.79 31.52
CA ASN A 453 -20.39 -28.10 31.85
C ASN A 453 -20.27 -29.04 30.64
N PHE A 454 -20.85 -28.66 29.49
CA PHE A 454 -20.78 -29.47 28.28
C PHE A 454 -19.33 -29.56 27.79
N GLU A 455 -18.94 -30.71 27.22
CA GLU A 455 -17.55 -30.94 26.79
C GLU A 455 -17.17 -30.08 25.58
N ALA A 456 -18.08 -29.98 24.60
CA ALA A 456 -17.95 -29.22 23.36
C ALA A 456 -19.07 -28.17 23.24
N PRO A 457 -19.11 -27.15 24.11
CA PRO A 457 -20.20 -26.16 24.17
C PRO A 457 -20.37 -25.37 22.86
N GLU A 458 -19.35 -25.31 22.02
CA GLU A 458 -19.44 -24.71 20.69
C GLU A 458 -20.29 -25.51 19.69
N ASP A 459 -20.60 -26.79 19.94
CA ASP A 459 -21.50 -27.65 19.15
C ASP A 459 -22.92 -27.69 19.72
N GLU A 460 -23.09 -27.29 20.98
CA GLU A 460 -24.37 -27.34 21.68
C GLU A 460 -25.20 -26.08 21.42
N LYS A 461 -26.53 -26.21 21.50
CA LYS A 461 -27.40 -25.05 21.36
C LYS A 461 -27.28 -24.14 22.58
N LEU A 462 -27.16 -22.84 22.34
CA LEU A 462 -27.24 -21.84 23.40
C LEU A 462 -28.65 -21.83 24.00
N PRO A 463 -28.79 -21.52 25.30
CA PRO A 463 -30.10 -21.36 25.94
C PRO A 463 -31.01 -20.35 25.23
N GLU A 464 -32.32 -20.49 25.41
CA GLU A 464 -33.36 -19.55 24.90
C GLU A 464 -33.29 -19.25 23.40
N ASP A 465 -32.98 -20.25 22.57
CA ASP A 465 -32.88 -20.13 21.11
C ASP A 465 -31.88 -19.07 20.63
N LEU A 466 -30.93 -18.66 21.48
CA LEU A 466 -29.91 -17.67 21.15
C LEU A 466 -29.04 -18.09 19.96
N THR A 467 -28.86 -19.39 19.74
CA THR A 467 -28.16 -19.92 18.54
C THR A 467 -28.79 -19.46 17.24
N TYR A 468 -30.11 -19.23 17.20
CA TYR A 468 -30.80 -18.78 15.98
C TYR A 468 -30.94 -17.26 15.89
N ARG A 469 -30.76 -16.56 17.02
CA ARG A 469 -30.88 -15.09 17.10
C ARG A 469 -29.52 -14.36 17.02
N LEU A 470 -28.43 -15.07 17.25
CA LEU A 470 -27.07 -14.54 17.21
C LEU A 470 -26.32 -15.02 15.98
N ASN A 471 -25.52 -14.15 15.38
CA ASN A 471 -24.60 -14.58 14.33
C ASN A 471 -23.43 -15.38 14.94
N ILE A 472 -22.71 -16.15 14.11
CA ILE A 472 -21.62 -17.01 14.61
C ILE A 472 -20.50 -16.25 15.36
N PHE A 473 -20.25 -14.98 15.03
CA PHE A 473 -19.26 -14.19 15.73
C PHE A 473 -19.75 -13.80 17.13
N GLU A 474 -21.01 -13.42 17.26
CA GLU A 474 -21.65 -13.14 18.56
C GLU A 474 -21.72 -14.39 19.44
N GLN A 475 -21.99 -15.56 18.84
CA GLN A 475 -21.90 -16.84 19.55
C GLN A 475 -20.48 -17.11 20.05
N LEU A 476 -19.46 -16.77 19.25
CA LEU A 476 -18.05 -16.84 19.65
C LEU A 476 -17.72 -15.85 20.80
N LEU A 477 -18.34 -14.66 20.85
CA LEU A 477 -18.20 -13.73 21.97
C LEU A 477 -18.74 -14.34 23.28
N LEU A 478 -19.90 -15.01 23.23
CA LEU A 478 -20.47 -15.70 24.38
C LEU A 478 -19.59 -16.87 24.82
N LEU A 479 -19.12 -17.69 23.86
CA LEU A 479 -18.19 -18.79 24.16
C LEU A 479 -16.94 -18.28 24.88
N ARG A 480 -16.40 -17.14 24.45
CA ARG A 480 -15.26 -16.49 25.12
C ARG A 480 -15.57 -16.12 26.58
N CYS A 481 -16.78 -15.66 26.88
CA CYS A 481 -17.14 -15.27 28.25
C CYS A 481 -17.29 -16.49 29.19
N PHE A 482 -17.83 -17.60 28.69
CA PHE A 482 -18.07 -18.79 29.52
C PHE A 482 -16.92 -19.80 29.51
N ARG A 483 -16.33 -20.08 28.34
CA ARG A 483 -15.39 -21.19 28.10
C ARG A 483 -14.23 -20.75 27.21
N VAL A 484 -13.33 -19.95 27.78
CA VAL A 484 -12.11 -19.44 27.13
C VAL A 484 -11.26 -20.58 26.53
N ASP A 485 -11.24 -21.75 27.20
CA ASP A 485 -10.52 -22.95 26.76
C ASP A 485 -10.99 -23.50 25.40
N ARG A 486 -12.25 -23.23 25.01
CA ARG A 486 -12.86 -23.68 23.75
C ARG A 486 -12.83 -22.63 22.64
N VAL A 487 -12.33 -21.43 22.90
CA VAL A 487 -12.30 -20.32 21.93
C VAL A 487 -11.55 -20.71 20.66
N THR A 488 -10.47 -21.49 20.75
CA THR A 488 -9.72 -21.99 19.59
C THR A 488 -10.60 -22.82 18.64
N VAL A 489 -11.51 -23.64 19.19
CA VAL A 489 -12.46 -24.43 18.39
C VAL A 489 -13.56 -23.54 17.82
N GLY A 490 -14.05 -22.58 18.60
CA GLY A 490 -15.00 -21.58 18.13
C GLY A 490 -14.45 -20.72 16.97
N VAL A 491 -13.18 -20.31 17.04
CA VAL A 491 -12.48 -19.61 15.96
C VAL A 491 -12.37 -20.49 14.72
N THR A 492 -12.06 -21.77 14.88
CA THR A 492 -12.06 -22.75 13.78
C THR A 492 -13.42 -22.77 13.08
N LYS A 493 -14.52 -22.90 13.83
CA LYS A 493 -15.88 -22.87 13.27
C LYS A 493 -16.21 -21.57 12.56
N TYR A 494 -15.82 -20.44 13.14
CA TYR A 494 -16.00 -19.13 12.54
C TYR A 494 -15.30 -19.02 11.17
N VAL A 495 -14.06 -19.48 11.07
CA VAL A 495 -13.31 -19.51 9.80
C VAL A 495 -13.95 -20.47 8.79
N ILE A 496 -14.41 -21.64 9.24
CA ILE A 496 -15.11 -22.61 8.38
C ILE A 496 -16.37 -21.98 7.78
N GLU A 497 -17.18 -21.30 8.58
CA GLU A 497 -18.42 -20.69 8.08
C GLU A 497 -18.13 -19.53 7.10
N LYS A 498 -17.18 -18.65 7.42
CA LYS A 498 -16.93 -17.44 6.63
C LYS A 498 -16.08 -17.67 5.39
N MET A 499 -15.15 -18.62 5.42
CA MET A 499 -14.25 -18.88 4.30
C MET A 499 -14.36 -20.29 3.71
N SER A 500 -14.46 -21.32 4.56
CA SER A 500 -14.58 -22.78 4.28
C SER A 500 -13.54 -23.62 5.04
N GLU A 501 -13.80 -24.92 5.15
CA GLU A 501 -12.96 -25.90 5.86
C GLU A 501 -11.52 -25.98 5.36
N LYS A 502 -11.28 -25.72 4.07
CA LYS A 502 -9.93 -25.75 3.49
C LYS A 502 -8.96 -24.72 4.09
N TYR A 503 -9.46 -23.72 4.82
CA TYR A 503 -8.66 -22.68 5.47
C TYR A 503 -8.29 -22.99 6.93
N VAL A 504 -8.79 -24.10 7.48
CA VAL A 504 -8.36 -24.59 8.81
C VAL A 504 -7.57 -25.88 8.74
N LEU A 505 -7.56 -26.52 7.56
CA LEU A 505 -6.74 -27.69 7.28
C LEU A 505 -5.36 -27.24 6.78
N PRO A 506 -4.26 -27.66 7.42
CA PRO A 506 -2.92 -27.34 6.96
C PRO A 506 -2.68 -27.98 5.57
N PRO A 507 -2.07 -27.26 4.62
CA PRO A 507 -1.78 -27.82 3.31
C PRO A 507 -0.80 -28.99 3.42
N VAL A 508 -1.07 -30.06 2.65
CA VAL A 508 -0.16 -31.20 2.56
C VAL A 508 1.13 -30.75 1.89
N LEU A 509 2.25 -30.95 2.58
CA LEU A 509 3.56 -30.58 2.09
C LEU A 509 3.91 -31.43 0.85
N ASN A 510 4.04 -30.79 -0.31
CA ASN A 510 4.39 -31.45 -1.57
C ASN A 510 5.64 -30.80 -2.18
N TYR A 511 6.78 -31.44 -1.96
CA TYR A 511 8.08 -30.94 -2.42
C TYR A 511 8.16 -30.75 -3.94
N SER A 512 7.46 -31.57 -4.74
CA SER A 512 7.43 -31.41 -6.20
C SER A 512 6.75 -30.10 -6.58
N ARG A 513 5.59 -29.79 -5.96
CA ARG A 513 4.87 -28.53 -6.23
C ARG A 513 5.68 -27.31 -5.80
N ILE A 514 6.39 -27.39 -4.68
CA ILE A 514 7.27 -26.33 -4.19
C ILE A 514 8.44 -26.11 -5.17
N TYR A 515 9.03 -27.19 -5.68
CA TYR A 515 10.13 -27.11 -6.64
C TYR A 515 9.69 -26.48 -7.97
N ASP A 516 8.50 -26.84 -8.48
CA ASP A 516 7.94 -26.27 -9.71
C ASP A 516 7.59 -24.78 -9.57
N GLN A 517 7.09 -24.36 -8.40
CA GLN A 517 6.91 -22.95 -8.09
C GLN A 517 8.25 -22.21 -8.12
N LYS A 518 9.30 -22.73 -7.49
CA LYS A 518 10.64 -22.11 -7.50
C LYS A 518 11.21 -21.98 -8.91
N LYS A 519 11.02 -22.98 -9.77
CA LYS A 519 11.51 -22.95 -11.16
C LYS A 519 10.81 -21.86 -11.98
N THR A 520 9.51 -21.65 -11.75
CA THR A 520 8.72 -20.58 -12.39
C THR A 520 9.13 -19.20 -11.89
N ASN A 521 9.41 -19.06 -10.59
CA ASN A 521 9.95 -17.82 -10.00
C ASN A 521 11.29 -17.45 -10.66
N ASN A 522 12.23 -18.39 -10.75
CA ASN A 522 13.54 -18.13 -11.39
C ASN A 522 13.44 -17.78 -12.88
N LEU A 523 12.52 -18.40 -13.62
CA LEU A 523 12.28 -18.12 -15.04
C LEU A 523 11.60 -16.75 -15.26
N ASN A 524 10.67 -16.34 -14.40
CA ASN A 524 10.07 -15.01 -14.46
C ASN A 524 11.03 -13.90 -14.03
N SER A 525 11.84 -14.13 -12.99
CA SER A 525 12.94 -13.23 -12.60
C SER A 525 13.97 -13.07 -13.71
N GLN A 526 14.28 -14.15 -14.45
CA GLN A 526 15.16 -14.11 -15.61
C GLN A 526 14.50 -13.45 -16.83
N LYS A 527 13.21 -13.66 -17.09
CA LYS A 527 12.50 -12.99 -18.20
C LYS A 527 12.38 -11.49 -17.97
N LEU A 528 12.04 -11.06 -16.74
CA LEU A 528 12.16 -9.66 -16.33
C LEU A 528 13.60 -9.18 -16.56
N ALA A 529 14.63 -9.84 -15.99
CA ALA A 529 16.01 -9.41 -16.19
C ALA A 529 16.51 -9.40 -17.65
N VAL A 530 15.94 -10.22 -18.55
CA VAL A 530 16.30 -10.30 -19.98
C VAL A 530 15.54 -9.26 -20.82
N GLU A 531 14.30 -8.94 -20.48
CA GLU A 531 13.56 -7.82 -21.12
C GLU A 531 14.17 -6.46 -20.75
N PHE A 532 14.75 -6.34 -19.56
CA PHE A 532 15.52 -5.16 -19.12
C PHE A 532 16.91 -5.03 -19.78
N LYS A 533 17.40 -6.06 -20.48
CA LYS A 533 18.66 -6.00 -21.26
C LYS A 533 18.46 -5.80 -22.76
N LYS A 534 17.20 -5.81 -23.24
CA LYS A 534 16.86 -5.67 -24.66
C LYS A 534 16.12 -4.38 -25.02
N LYS A 535 15.94 -3.47 -24.07
CA LYS A 535 15.64 -2.05 -24.29
C LYS A 535 16.75 -1.24 -23.64
#